data_AF-A0A553JHV1-F1
#
_entry.id   AF-A0A553JHV1-F1
#
_cell.length_a   1.000
_cell.length_b   1.000
_cell.length_c   1.000
_cell.angle_alpha   90.00
_cell.angle_beta   90.00
_cell.angle_gamma   90.00
#
_symmetry.space_group_name_H-M   'P 1'
#
loop_
_entity.id
_entity.type
_entity.pdbx_description
1 polymer ?
#
loop_
_entity_poly.entity_id
_entity_poly.type
_entity_poly.pdbx_seq_one_letter_code
_entity_poly.pdbx_strand_id
1 'polypeptide(L)'
;MFPNSGSEFDDLIVVQNNKEPNSFHIEVPKKLEGSGSARVYLSYSKSSGGEAVPDITEELKFWFNWSVVSGDFSAPKKEGYIPYIRVVWPGEVCDTVANSKYLGSAK
;
A
#
# COMPACT_ATOMS: atom_id res chain seq x y z
N MET A 1 1.72 21.39 -4.28
CA MET A 1 0.84 21.00 -3.17
C MET A 1 1.24 19.60 -2.75
N PHE A 2 1.43 19.34 -1.46
CA PHE A 2 1.83 18.02 -0.98
C PHE A 2 0.59 17.19 -0.68
N PRO A 3 0.63 15.86 -0.89
CA PRO A 3 -0.49 15.00 -0.49
C PRO A 3 -0.70 15.08 1.02
N ASN A 4 -1.93 14.86 1.46
CA ASN A 4 -2.21 14.59 2.87
C ASN A 4 -1.58 13.24 3.22
N SER A 5 -0.76 13.20 4.26
CA SER A 5 -0.12 11.98 4.75
C SER A 5 0.08 12.06 6.27
N GLY A 6 0.22 10.92 6.91
CA GLY A 6 0.30 10.82 8.36
C GLY A 6 -0.02 9.43 8.86
N SER A 7 0.40 9.12 10.09
CA SER A 7 0.20 7.80 10.70
C SER A 7 -1.27 7.42 10.82
N GLU A 8 -2.15 8.42 10.96
CA GLU A 8 -3.60 8.25 11.01
C GLU A 8 -4.18 7.63 9.72
N PHE A 9 -3.50 7.81 8.58
CA PHE A 9 -3.87 7.18 7.31
C PHE A 9 -3.14 5.86 7.09
N ASP A 10 -1.88 5.75 7.55
CA ASP A 10 -1.10 4.50 7.51
C ASP A 10 -1.80 3.38 8.30
N ASP A 11 -2.40 3.73 9.45
CA ASP A 11 -3.16 2.81 10.32
C ASP A 11 -4.45 2.28 9.67
N LEU A 12 -4.92 2.89 8.57
CA LEU A 12 -6.07 2.39 7.80
C LEU A 12 -5.71 1.21 6.89
N ILE A 13 -4.43 0.92 6.69
CA ILE A 13 -3.96 -0.18 5.85
C ILE A 13 -3.74 -1.41 6.74
N VAL A 14 -4.66 -2.36 6.67
CA VAL A 14 -4.52 -3.65 7.35
C VAL A 14 -3.92 -4.65 6.38
N VAL A 15 -2.75 -5.20 6.71
CA VAL A 15 -2.12 -6.28 5.94
C VAL A 15 -1.88 -7.47 6.85
N GLN A 16 -2.36 -8.64 6.43
CA GLN A 16 -2.22 -9.91 7.15
C GLN A 16 -1.43 -10.90 6.31
N ASN A 17 -0.60 -11.73 6.95
CA ASN A 17 0.09 -12.81 6.26
C ASN A 17 -0.89 -13.94 5.95
N ASN A 18 -0.85 -14.46 4.72
CA ASN A 18 -1.55 -15.70 4.37
C ASN A 18 -0.68 -16.93 4.70
N LYS A 19 -1.24 -18.13 4.50
CA LYS A 19 -0.53 -19.40 4.74
C LYS A 19 0.63 -19.63 3.77
N GLU A 20 0.57 -19.03 2.58
CA GLU A 20 1.61 -19.17 1.56
C GLU A 20 2.74 -18.15 1.75
N PRO A 21 4.00 -18.52 1.49
CA PRO A 21 5.12 -17.60 1.58
C PRO A 21 4.94 -16.37 0.68
N ASN A 22 5.10 -15.18 1.26
CA ASN A 22 4.95 -13.89 0.56
C ASN A 22 3.55 -13.64 -0.03
N SER A 23 2.53 -14.35 0.47
CA SER A 23 1.13 -14.09 0.19
C SER A 23 0.52 -13.32 1.35
N PHE A 24 -0.31 -12.34 1.05
CA PHE A 24 -0.88 -11.41 2.02
C PHE A 24 -2.34 -11.11 1.67
N HIS A 25 -3.14 -10.85 2.70
CA HIS A 25 -4.47 -10.28 2.58
C HIS A 25 -4.41 -8.80 2.96
N ILE A 26 -5.03 -7.92 2.16
CA ILE A 26 -5.18 -6.50 2.47
C ILE A 26 -6.64 -6.14 2.72
N GLU A 27 -6.86 -5.22 3.64
CA GLU A 27 -8.10 -4.46 3.78
C GLU A 27 -7.78 -2.97 3.93
N VAL A 28 -8.49 -2.14 3.17
CA VAL A 28 -8.35 -0.68 3.24
C VAL A 28 -9.69 0.01 2.92
N PRO A 29 -10.03 1.16 3.53
CA PRO A 29 -11.23 1.90 3.17
C PRO A 29 -11.28 2.22 1.68
N LYS A 30 -12.43 1.95 1.04
CA LYS A 30 -12.60 2.24 -0.39
C LYS A 30 -12.51 3.73 -0.70
N LYS A 31 -12.91 4.59 0.22
CA LYS A 31 -12.82 6.05 0.10
C LYS A 31 -12.75 6.67 1.50
N LEU A 32 -12.22 7.89 1.57
CA LEU A 32 -12.30 8.78 2.72
C LEU A 32 -13.38 9.84 2.48
N GLU A 33 -13.71 10.61 3.51
CA GLU A 33 -14.58 11.76 3.35
C GLU A 33 -13.96 12.76 2.36
N GLY A 34 -14.72 13.17 1.33
CA GLY A 34 -14.23 14.09 0.30
C GLY A 34 -13.25 13.49 -0.72
N SER A 35 -13.01 12.17 -0.72
CA SER A 35 -12.11 11.51 -1.67
C SER A 35 -12.83 10.65 -2.71
N GLY A 36 -12.15 10.41 -3.82
CA GLY A 36 -12.45 9.33 -4.77
C GLY A 36 -12.10 7.94 -4.23
N SER A 37 -12.28 6.93 -5.08
CA SER A 37 -11.97 5.53 -4.71
C SER A 37 -10.46 5.32 -4.58
N ALA A 38 -10.07 4.58 -3.55
CA ALA A 38 -8.71 4.19 -3.23
C ALA A 38 -8.09 3.42 -4.40
N ARG A 39 -6.81 3.73 -4.66
CA ARG A 39 -5.94 2.96 -5.53
C ARG A 39 -4.85 2.34 -4.68
N VAL A 40 -4.66 1.03 -4.81
CA VAL A 40 -3.73 0.27 -3.98
C VAL A 40 -2.55 -0.16 -4.85
N TYR A 41 -1.36 0.06 -4.35
CA TYR A 41 -0.13 -0.24 -5.05
C TYR A 41 0.78 -1.11 -4.19
N LEU A 42 1.37 -2.13 -4.82
CA LEU A 42 2.52 -2.83 -4.27
C LEU A 42 3.78 -2.07 -4.68
N SER A 43 4.48 -1.53 -3.69
CA SER A 43 5.71 -0.78 -3.88
C SER A 43 6.90 -1.51 -3.28
N TYR A 44 8.09 -1.29 -3.84
CA TYR A 44 9.33 -1.90 -3.39
C TYR A 44 10.37 -0.81 -3.13
N SER A 45 10.80 -0.68 -1.87
CA SER A 45 11.84 0.27 -1.49
C SER A 45 13.19 -0.41 -1.41
N LYS A 46 14.26 0.26 -1.87
CA LYS A 46 15.62 -0.27 -1.85
C LYS A 46 16.22 -0.21 -0.44
N SER A 47 16.80 -1.31 0.04
CA SER A 47 17.32 -1.40 1.42
C SER A 47 18.68 -0.72 1.65
N SER A 48 19.38 -0.27 0.60
CA SER A 48 20.72 0.32 0.68
C SER A 48 20.71 1.82 0.41
N GLY A 49 21.16 2.58 1.42
CA GLY A 49 21.14 4.04 1.45
C GLY A 49 22.09 4.71 0.45
N GLY A 50 21.63 5.82 -0.12
CA GLY A 50 22.47 6.80 -0.80
C GLY A 50 21.76 7.54 -1.94
N GLU A 51 21.00 6.82 -2.76
CA GLU A 51 20.30 7.40 -3.92
C GLU A 51 18.81 7.05 -3.87
N ALA A 52 17.96 8.06 -4.06
CA ALA A 52 16.53 7.89 -4.21
C ALA A 52 16.24 7.17 -5.53
N VAL A 53 16.29 5.84 -5.52
CA VAL A 53 15.82 5.03 -6.64
C VAL A 53 14.29 5.08 -6.62
N PRO A 54 13.62 5.38 -7.75
CA PRO A 54 12.16 5.37 -7.80
C PRO A 54 11.64 3.99 -7.43
N ASP A 55 10.66 3.94 -6.51
CA ASP A 55 10.06 2.69 -6.07
C ASP A 55 9.46 1.95 -7.27
N ILE A 56 9.77 0.65 -7.39
CA ILE A 56 9.04 -0.21 -8.32
C ILE A 56 7.62 -0.32 -7.79
N THR A 57 6.65 0.19 -8.55
CA THR A 57 5.26 0.31 -8.11
C THR A 57 4.35 -0.39 -9.11
N GLU A 58 3.50 -1.28 -8.61
CA GLU A 58 2.50 -2.01 -9.38
C GLU A 58 1.11 -1.76 -8.78
N GLU A 59 0.13 -1.40 -9.61
CA GLU A 59 -1.26 -1.24 -9.15
C GLU A 59 -1.92 -2.61 -8.95
N LEU A 60 -2.40 -2.87 -7.73
CA LEU A 60 -3.13 -4.08 -7.40
C LEU A 60 -4.61 -3.89 -7.72
N LYS A 61 -5.16 -4.80 -8.52
CA LYS A 61 -6.56 -4.79 -8.92
C LYS A 61 -7.36 -5.78 -8.09
N PHE A 62 -8.14 -5.25 -7.14
CA PHE A 62 -9.04 -6.04 -6.31
C PHE A 62 -10.49 -5.93 -6.81
N TRP A 63 -11.30 -6.95 -6.53
CA TRP A 63 -12.74 -6.90 -6.76
C TRP A 63 -13.40 -6.17 -5.57
N PHE A 64 -14.23 -5.16 -5.87
CA PHE A 64 -14.78 -4.28 -4.83
C PHE A 64 -16.00 -4.90 -4.13
N ASN A 65 -16.00 -4.90 -2.80
CA ASN A 65 -17.23 -4.98 -2.00
C ASN A 65 -17.50 -3.64 -1.29
N TRP A 66 -18.76 -3.39 -0.95
CA TRP A 66 -19.43 -2.10 -0.74
C TRP A 66 -18.68 -0.93 -0.07
N SER A 67 -17.75 -1.14 0.85
CA SER A 67 -17.07 -0.04 1.57
C SER A 67 -15.56 -0.18 1.74
N VAL A 68 -14.99 -1.32 1.35
CA VAL A 68 -13.56 -1.62 1.52
C VAL A 68 -12.98 -2.18 0.23
N VAL A 69 -11.72 -1.86 -0.03
CA VAL A 69 -10.88 -2.60 -0.98
C VAL A 69 -10.23 -3.72 -0.18
N SER A 70 -10.49 -4.96 -0.59
CA SER A 70 -9.95 -6.14 0.07
C SER A 70 -9.61 -7.21 -0.96
N GLY A 71 -8.58 -7.99 -0.66
CA GLY A 71 -8.22 -9.15 -1.46
C GLY A 71 -6.83 -9.66 -1.15
N ASP A 72 -6.54 -10.82 -1.72
CA ASP A 72 -5.22 -11.45 -1.59
C ASP A 72 -4.29 -10.96 -2.69
N PHE A 73 -3.02 -10.79 -2.34
CA PHE A 73 -1.95 -10.46 -3.29
C PHE A 73 -0.65 -11.17 -2.91
N SER A 74 0.25 -11.28 -3.87
CA SER A 74 1.59 -11.81 -3.66
C SER A 74 2.62 -10.68 -3.76
N ALA A 75 3.59 -10.65 -2.84
CA ALA A 75 4.73 -9.74 -2.90
C ALA A 75 6.04 -10.53 -3.09
N PRO A 76 6.38 -10.93 -4.33
CA PRO A 76 7.59 -11.72 -4.58
C PRO A 76 8.84 -10.99 -4.08
N LYS A 77 9.75 -11.74 -3.44
CA LYS A 77 11.03 -11.19 -2.98
C LYS A 77 11.83 -10.65 -4.17
N LYS A 78 12.35 -9.44 -4.02
CA LYS A 78 13.26 -8.81 -4.98
C LYS A 78 14.57 -8.51 -4.25
N GLU A 79 15.69 -8.90 -4.83
CA GLU A 79 17.01 -8.75 -4.21
C GLU A 79 17.31 -7.26 -3.92
N GLY A 80 17.62 -6.94 -2.67
CA GLY A 80 17.89 -5.56 -2.25
C GLY A 80 16.66 -4.66 -2.11
N TYR A 81 15.44 -5.21 -2.21
CA TYR A 81 14.19 -4.47 -2.04
C TYR A 81 13.31 -5.06 -0.95
N ILE A 82 12.60 -4.17 -0.26
CA ILE A 82 11.63 -4.51 0.77
C ILE A 82 10.24 -4.04 0.30
N PRO A 83 9.27 -4.96 0.14
CA PRO A 83 7.93 -4.60 -0.32
C PRO A 83 7.14 -3.87 0.77
N TYR A 84 6.26 -2.97 0.36
CA TYR A 84 5.25 -2.32 1.18
C TYR A 84 4.01 -1.98 0.34
N ILE A 85 2.89 -1.68 0.97
CA ILE A 85 1.69 -1.21 0.28
C ILE A 85 1.62 0.30 0.35
N ARG A 86 1.37 0.93 -0.78
CA ARG A 86 1.03 2.34 -0.88
C ARG A 86 -0.43 2.47 -1.30
N VAL A 87 -1.21 3.29 -0.60
CA VAL A 87 -2.60 3.58 -0.94
C VAL A 87 -2.76 5.06 -1.24
N VAL A 88 -3.51 5.36 -2.29
CA VAL A 88 -3.84 6.72 -2.71
C VAL A 88 -5.35 6.88 -2.76
N TRP A 89 -5.89 7.82 -1.99
CA TRP A 89 -7.26 8.31 -2.13
C TRP A 89 -7.25 9.64 -2.88
N PRO A 90 -7.70 9.67 -4.14
CA PRO A 90 -7.69 10.90 -4.92
C PRO A 90 -8.58 11.97 -4.29
N GLY A 91 -8.06 13.18 -4.08
CA GLY A 91 -8.86 14.32 -3.60
C GLY A 91 -9.10 15.34 -4.70
N GLU A 92 -10.06 16.23 -4.51
CA GLU A 92 -10.32 17.32 -5.47
C GLU A 92 -9.14 18.32 -5.52
N VAL A 93 -8.50 18.55 -4.37
CA VAL A 93 -7.43 19.53 -4.21
C VAL A 93 -6.08 18.85 -3.93
N CYS A 94 -6.07 17.83 -3.06
CA CYS A 94 -4.88 17.05 -2.71
C CYS A 94 -5.24 15.59 -2.49
N ASP A 95 -4.42 14.70 -3.03
CA ASP A 95 -4.51 13.28 -2.74
C ASP A 95 -4.17 13.00 -1.28
N THR A 96 -4.80 11.98 -0.70
CA THR A 96 -4.37 11.42 0.59
C THR A 96 -3.58 10.14 0.32
N VAL A 97 -2.41 10.01 0.94
CA VAL A 97 -1.46 8.92 0.73
C VAL A 97 -1.14 8.26 2.06
N ALA A 98 -1.17 6.93 2.07
CA ALA A 98 -0.78 6.09 3.19
C ALA A 98 0.17 4.99 2.75
N ASN A 99 1.02 4.53 3.67
CA ASN A 99 1.95 3.43 3.46
C ASN A 99 1.82 2.40 4.58
N SER A 100 1.79 1.12 4.22
CA SER A 100 1.89 0.04 5.21
C SER A 100 3.31 -0.04 5.77
N LYS A 101 3.45 -0.76 6.87
CA LYS A 101 4.76 -1.30 7.26
C LYS A 101 5.33 -2.18 6.15
N TYR A 102 6.64 -2.32 6.14
CA TYR A 102 7.35 -3.25 5.26
C TYR A 102 6.86 -4.69 5.46
N LEU A 103 6.55 -5.35 4.35
CA LEU A 103 6.06 -6.71 4.30
C LEU A 103 7.23 -7.70 4.35
N GLY A 104 7.03 -8.85 5.00
CA GLY A 104 8.06 -9.89 5.11
C GLY A 104 9.22 -9.53 6.03
N SER A 105 9.21 -8.34 6.66
CA SER A 105 10.04 -8.03 7.83
C SER A 105 9.50 -8.76 9.06
N ALA A 106 9.66 -10.08 9.10
CA ALA A 106 9.53 -10.82 10.34
C ALA A 106 10.75 -10.50 11.24
N LYS A 107 10.48 -10.25 12.52
CA LYS A 107 11.46 -10.13 13.60
C LYS A 107 12.43 -11.31 13.65
#